data_AF-A0A268R3L5-F1
#
_entry.id   AF-A0A268R3L5-F1
#
_cell.length_a   1.000
_cell.length_b   1.000
_cell.length_c   1.000
_cell.angle_alpha   90.00
_cell.angle_beta   90.00
_cell.angle_gamma   90.00
#
_symmetry.space_group_name_H-M   'P 1'
#
loop_
_entity.id
_entity.type
_entity.pdbx_description
1 polymer ?
#
loop_
_entity_poly.entity_id
_entity_poly.type
_entity_poly.pdbx_seq_one_letter_code
_entity_poly.pdbx_strand_id
1 'polypeptide(L)'
;KDVRQVLTYVETNNVDAGIVYKTDALLSEKVNIVDTAEENTHDPIIYPLGVIKDTSHPEEAKLFYDYLQNEKSKDIFKEYGFKG
;
A
#
# COMPACT_ATOMS: atom_id res chain seq x y z
N LYS A 1 -5.04 -7.90 -12.79
CA LYS A 1 -3.90 -7.04 -13.18
C LYS A 1 -3.58 -6.19 -11.96
N ASP A 2 -2.36 -6.26 -11.46
CA ASP A 2 -1.93 -5.66 -10.19
C ASP A 2 -1.22 -4.33 -10.45
N VAL A 3 -1.36 -3.36 -9.55
CA VAL A 3 -0.70 -2.05 -9.62
C VAL A 3 0.82 -2.20 -9.64
N ARG A 4 1.37 -3.21 -8.97
CA ARG A 4 2.82 -3.50 -9.03
C ARG A 4 3.30 -3.91 -10.42
N GLN A 5 2.43 -4.49 -11.24
CA GLN A 5 2.77 -4.86 -12.62
C GLN A 5 2.94 -3.61 -13.50
N VAL A 6 2.18 -2.55 -13.23
CA VAL A 6 2.32 -1.25 -13.91
C VAL A 6 3.67 -0.63 -13.58
N LEU A 7 4.10 -0.69 -12.31
CA LEU A 7 5.42 -0.21 -11.89
C LEU A 7 6.55 -0.90 -12.69
N THR A 8 6.52 -2.23 -12.80
CA THR A 8 7.53 -2.98 -13.57
C THR A 8 7.60 -2.54 -15.04
N TYR A 9 6.47 -2.19 -15.67
CA TYR A 9 6.47 -1.72 -17.07
C TYR A 9 7.12 -0.35 -17.24
N VAL A 10 6.94 0.54 -16.26
CA VAL A 10 7.64 1.84 -16.23
C VAL A 10 9.14 1.62 -15.99
N GLU A 11 9.51 0.78 -15.01
CA GLU A 11 10.93 0.48 -14.71
C GLU A 11 11.70 -0.12 -15.89
N THR A 12 11.01 -0.87 -16.75
CA THR A 12 11.61 -1.55 -17.92
C THR A 12 11.53 -0.73 -19.20
N ASN A 13 11.02 0.51 -19.14
CA ASN A 13 10.75 1.38 -20.30
C ASN A 13 9.85 0.72 -21.36
N ASN A 14 8.98 -0.20 -20.96
CA ASN A 14 7.96 -0.78 -21.86
C ASN A 14 6.81 0.21 -22.10
N VAL A 15 6.63 1.18 -21.20
CA VAL A 15 5.69 2.31 -21.32
C VAL A 15 6.34 3.58 -20.76
N ASP A 16 5.90 4.74 -21.24
CA ASP A 16 6.45 6.04 -20.81
C ASP A 16 5.96 6.48 -19.42
N ALA A 17 4.75 6.07 -19.02
CA ALA A 17 4.14 6.43 -17.74
C ALA A 17 3.10 5.39 -17.27
N GLY A 18 2.84 5.37 -15.96
CA GLY A 18 1.83 4.53 -15.34
C GLY A 18 1.26 5.16 -14.07
N ILE A 19 -0.01 4.88 -13.76
CA ILE A 19 -0.66 5.32 -12.52
C ILE A 19 -0.51 4.19 -11.50
N VAL A 20 0.13 4.51 -10.38
CA VAL A 20 0.38 3.57 -9.28
C VAL A 20 0.11 4.23 -7.92
N TYR A 21 0.04 3.43 -6.86
CA TYR A 21 -0.02 3.98 -5.51
C TYR A 21 1.34 4.59 -5.13
N LYS A 22 1.30 5.66 -4.34
CA LYS A 22 2.51 6.34 -3.86
C LYS A 22 3.46 5.37 -3.15
N THR A 23 2.92 4.46 -2.34
CA THR A 23 3.70 3.45 -1.62
C THR A 23 4.48 2.53 -2.58
N ASP A 24 3.91 2.19 -3.73
CA ASP A 24 4.58 1.36 -4.74
C ASP A 24 5.70 2.15 -5.43
N ALA A 25 5.46 3.42 -5.78
CA ALA A 25 6.46 4.28 -6.40
C ALA A 25 7.67 4.54 -5.48
N LEU A 26 7.44 4.69 -4.17
CA LEU A 26 8.51 4.92 -3.18
C LEU A 26 9.43 3.71 -2.98
N LEU A 27 9.02 2.50 -3.37
CA LEU A 27 9.83 1.30 -3.27
C LEU A 27 10.84 1.13 -4.42
N SER A 28 10.77 1.97 -5.45
CA SER A 28 11.63 1.88 -6.63
C SER A 28 12.51 3.13 -6.78
N GLU A 29 13.82 2.90 -6.93
CA GLU A 29 14.78 3.96 -7.27
C GLU A 29 14.86 4.23 -8.79
N LYS A 30 14.09 3.49 -9.60
CA LYS A 30 14.16 3.52 -11.07
C LYS A 30 13.06 4.34 -11.73
N VAL A 31 12.12 4.86 -10.94
CA VAL A 31 11.00 5.67 -11.42
C VAL A 31 10.97 7.02 -10.71
N ASN A 32 10.34 8.00 -11.34
CA ASN A 32 10.13 9.32 -10.75
C ASN A 32 8.62 9.59 -10.68
N ILE A 33 8.17 10.17 -9.56
CA ILE A 33 6.81 10.65 -9.42
C ILE A 33 6.73 12.01 -10.14
N VAL A 34 6.04 12.05 -11.27
CA VAL A 34 5.88 13.27 -12.07
C VAL A 34 4.64 14.08 -11.69
N ASP A 35 3.64 13.45 -11.07
CA ASP A 35 2.41 14.08 -10.58
C ASP A 35 1.74 13.23 -9.49
N THR A 36 0.78 13.80 -8.76
CA THR A 36 -0.06 13.11 -7.78
C THR A 36 -1.52 13.49 -8.00
N ALA A 37 -2.40 12.49 -8.12
CA ALA A 37 -3.83 12.74 -8.27
C ALA A 37 -4.38 13.55 -7.08
N GLU A 38 -5.22 14.55 -7.38
CA GLU A 38 -5.86 15.37 -6.34
C GLU A 38 -6.85 14.53 -5.53
N GLU A 39 -6.97 14.78 -4.22
CA GLU A 39 -7.79 13.96 -3.31
C GLU A 39 -9.28 13.93 -3.66
N ASN A 40 -9.79 14.95 -4.37
CA ASN A 40 -11.17 15.06 -4.85
C ASN A 40 -11.42 14.34 -6.19
N THR A 41 -10.39 13.76 -6.81
CA THR A 41 -10.50 13.06 -8.11
C THR A 41 -10.76 11.56 -7.97
N HIS A 42 -10.70 11.03 -6.75
CA HIS A 42 -10.91 9.61 -6.47
C HIS A 42 -11.52 9.42 -5.07
N ASP A 43 -12.11 8.26 -4.84
CA ASP A 43 -12.53 7.87 -3.49
C ASP A 43 -11.31 7.70 -2.57
N PRO A 44 -11.47 7.87 -1.24
CA PRO A 44 -10.38 7.65 -0.29
C PRO A 44 -9.76 6.25 -0.43
N ILE A 45 -8.44 6.19 -0.51
CA ILE A 45 -7.70 4.93 -0.59
C ILE A 45 -7.54 4.37 0.83
N ILE A 46 -8.38 3.38 1.18
CA ILE A 46 -8.46 2.79 2.53
C ILE A 46 -7.94 1.34 2.48
N TYR A 47 -7.08 0.97 3.42
CA TYR A 47 -6.58 -0.40 3.61
C TYR A 47 -7.22 -1.04 4.86
N PRO A 48 -8.37 -1.71 4.73
CA PRO A 48 -9.06 -2.31 5.87
C PRO A 48 -8.30 -3.54 6.37
N LEU A 49 -8.26 -3.69 7.70
CA LEU A 49 -7.79 -4.88 8.38
C LEU A 49 -8.98 -5.61 9.01
N GLY A 50 -9.03 -6.93 8.91
CA GLY A 50 -10.09 -7.73 9.52
C GLY A 50 -9.64 -9.14 9.86
N VAL A 51 -10.21 -9.70 10.93
CA VAL A 51 -10.05 -11.10 11.29
C VAL A 51 -11.12 -11.92 10.59
N ILE A 52 -10.72 -12.96 9.87
CA ILE A 52 -11.66 -13.88 9.20
C ILE A 52 -12.44 -14.64 10.25
N LYS A 53 -13.79 -14.58 10.17
CA LYS A 53 -14.69 -15.17 11.16
C LYS A 53 -14.49 -16.68 11.34
N ASP A 54 -14.22 -17.40 10.25
CA ASP A 54 -14.10 -18.87 10.24
C ASP A 54 -12.64 -19.35 10.36
N THR A 55 -11.75 -18.52 10.90
CA THR A 55 -10.35 -18.91 11.13
C THR A 55 -10.23 -20.07 12.12
N SER A 56 -9.31 -21.01 11.85
CA SER A 56 -8.92 -22.06 12.81
C SER A 56 -8.02 -21.53 13.95
N HIS A 57 -7.56 -20.28 13.85
CA HIS A 57 -6.60 -19.64 14.77
C HIS A 57 -7.12 -18.27 15.24
N PRO A 58 -8.22 -18.21 16.01
CA PRO A 58 -8.85 -16.95 16.39
C PRO A 58 -7.99 -16.11 17.34
N GLU A 59 -7.27 -16.75 18.26
CA GLU A 59 -6.45 -16.05 19.25
C GLU A 59 -5.21 -15.43 18.60
N GLU A 60 -4.52 -16.19 17.74
CA GLU A 60 -3.33 -15.74 17.02
C GLU A 60 -3.68 -14.66 16.00
N ALA A 61 -4.82 -14.78 15.31
CA ALA A 61 -5.30 -13.76 14.39
C ALA A 61 -5.60 -12.45 15.13
N LYS A 62 -6.20 -12.53 16.33
CA LYS A 62 -6.45 -11.35 17.16
C LYS A 62 -5.14 -10.73 17.67
N LEU A 63 -4.18 -11.54 18.11
CA LEU A 63 -2.87 -11.05 18.54
C LEU A 63 -2.14 -10.31 17.42
N PHE A 64 -2.19 -10.84 16.20
CA PHE A 64 -1.61 -10.16 15.04
C PHE A 64 -2.37 -8.88 14.67
N TYR A 65 -3.70 -8.90 14.72
CA TYR A 65 -4.54 -7.72 14.50
C TYR A 65 -4.18 -6.59 15.47
N ASP A 66 -4.07 -6.89 16.76
CA ASP A 66 -3.69 -5.93 17.80
C ASP A 66 -2.24 -5.44 17.60
N TYR A 67 -1.33 -6.32 17.18
CA TYR A 67 0.05 -5.97 16.87
C TYR A 67 0.17 -4.97 15.72
N LEU A 68 -0.63 -5.12 14.66
CA LEU A 68 -0.63 -4.18 13.52
C LEU A 68 -1.18 -2.80 13.91
N GLN A 69 -1.98 -2.71 14.97
CA GLN A 69 -2.57 -1.44 15.43
C GLN A 69 -1.76 -0.71 16.50
N ASN A 70 -0.65 -1.28 16.99
CA ASN A 70 0.19 -0.60 17.96
C ASN A 70 0.98 0.56 17.32
N GLU A 71 1.50 1.48 18.16
CA GLU A 71 2.20 2.67 17.68
C GLU A 71 3.45 2.34 16.85
N LYS A 72 4.21 1.30 17.23
CA LYS A 72 5.40 0.88 16.48
C LYS A 72 5.06 0.42 15.06
N SER A 73 4.01 -0.37 14.90
CA SER A 73 3.54 -0.83 13.59
C SER A 73 2.99 0.33 12.76
N LYS A 74 2.25 1.26 13.38
CA LYS A 74 1.79 2.50 12.71
C LYS A 74 2.93 3.36 12.21
N ASP A 75 4.01 3.49 12.97
CA ASP A 75 5.16 4.28 12.54
C ASP A 75 5.89 3.62 11.36
N ILE A 76 5.99 2.29 11.36
CA ILE A 76 6.48 1.55 10.19
C ILE A 76 5.57 1.82 8.97
N PHE A 77 4.25 1.75 9.12
CA PHE A 77 3.34 2.06 8.01
C PHE A 77 3.54 3.48 7.44
N LYS A 78 3.73 4.48 8.32
CA LYS A 78 4.02 5.86 7.90
C LYS A 78 5.34 5.98 7.15
N GLU A 79 6.39 5.28 7.58
CA GLU A 79 7.70 5.24 6.91
C GLU A 79 7.57 4.77 5.45
N TYR A 80 6.72 3.77 5.21
CA TYR A 80 6.43 3.25 3.87
C TYR A 80 5.36 4.06 3.12
N GLY A 81 4.90 5.19 3.66
CA GLY A 81 4.00 6.13 3.00
C GLY A 81 2.50 5.83 3.15
N PHE A 82 2.11 4.88 4.00
CA PHE A 82 0.71 4.66 4.35
C PHE A 82 0.26 5.76 5.34
N LYS A 83 -0.94 6.27 5.11
CA LYS A 83 -1.61 7.23 6.01
C LYS A 83 -2.80 6.51 6.63
N GLY A 84 -2.86 6.50 7.96
CA GLY A 84 -3.96 5.95 8.76
C GLY A 84 -4.73 7.04 9.46
#